data_AF-A0A0C2CR45-F1
#
_entry.id   AF-A0A0C2CR45-F1
#
_cell.length_a   1.000
_cell.length_b   1.000
_cell.length_c   1.000
_cell.angle_alpha   90.00
_cell.angle_beta   90.00
_cell.angle_gamma   90.00
#
_symmetry.space_group_name_H-M   'P 1'
#
loop_
_entity.id
_entity.type
_entity.pdbx_description
1 polymer ?
#
loop_
_entity_poly.entity_id
_entity_poly.type
_entity_poly.pdbx_seq_one_letter_code
_entity_poly.pdbx_strand_id
1 'polypeptide(L)'
;MSRPEQKRLRKEYTRLYPSGFVGKLKKVFGRSESADRREIVPVREEEDEDQHVIPPEKITLCKELGHGEFGSVWQASWKGGPNGAESMQVAVKCVAPDKLITSSAAFLQEAAIMTRMHHEHVVRLYGVVLDMKKVMM
;
A
#
# COMPACT_ATOMS: atom_id res chain seq x y z
N MET A 1 -14.07 15.67 -11.12
CA MET A 1 -13.33 16.87 -10.67
C MET A 1 -13.35 17.91 -11.77
N SER A 2 -13.52 19.17 -11.40
CA SER A 2 -13.48 20.27 -12.37
C SER A 2 -12.02 20.59 -12.75
N ARG A 3 -11.80 21.11 -13.96
CA ARG A 3 -10.46 21.52 -14.44
C ARG A 3 -9.71 22.47 -13.47
N PRO A 4 -10.38 23.42 -12.77
CA PRO A 4 -9.74 24.27 -11.76
C PRO A 4 -9.28 23.49 -10.51
N GLU A 5 -10.03 22.49 -10.06
CA GLU A 5 -9.68 21.65 -8.90
C GLU A 5 -8.43 20.83 -9.18
N GLN A 6 -8.33 20.18 -10.34
CA GLN A 6 -7.13 19.45 -10.75
C GLN A 6 -5.89 20.34 -10.78
N LYS A 7 -6.04 21.61 -11.19
CA LYS A 7 -4.93 22.58 -11.19
C LYS A 7 -4.51 22.95 -9.76
N ARG A 8 -5.47 23.12 -8.84
CA ARG A 8 -5.21 23.39 -7.42
C ARG A 8 -4.52 22.20 -6.76
N LEU A 9 -5.02 20.97 -6.97
CA LEU A 9 -4.41 19.74 -6.49
C LEU A 9 -2.98 19.55 -7.02
N ARG A 10 -2.75 19.76 -8.32
CA ARG A 10 -1.40 19.69 -8.91
C ARG A 10 -0.44 20.70 -8.27
N LYS A 11 -0.89 21.94 -8.08
CA LYS A 11 -0.08 23.00 -7.44
C LYS A 11 0.30 22.60 -6.01
N GLU A 12 -0.66 22.07 -5.26
CA GLU A 12 -0.47 21.66 -3.88
C GLU A 12 0.46 20.45 -3.77
N TYR A 13 0.27 19.46 -4.65
CA TYR A 13 1.13 18.27 -4.75
C TYR A 13 2.58 18.65 -5.08
N THR A 14 2.81 19.52 -6.07
CA THR A 14 4.16 20.01 -6.41
C THR A 14 4.79 20.80 -5.25
N ARG A 15 3.97 21.46 -4.43
CA ARG A 15 4.45 22.20 -3.25
C ARG A 15 4.85 21.27 -2.10
N LEU A 16 4.05 20.24 -1.84
CA LEU A 16 4.27 19.30 -0.72
C LEU A 16 5.31 18.24 -1.05
N TYR A 17 5.42 17.84 -2.32
CA TYR A 17 6.37 16.84 -2.81
C TYR A 17 7.26 17.45 -3.90
N PRO A 18 8.18 18.37 -3.55
CA PRO A 18 9.13 18.90 -4.50
C PRO A 18 10.25 17.89 -4.75
N SER A 19 9.96 16.74 -5.35
CA SER A 19 10.99 15.75 -5.69
C SER A 19 11.30 15.76 -7.17
N GLY A 20 12.48 16.33 -7.47
CA GLY A 20 13.52 15.65 -8.24
C GLY A 20 13.15 14.94 -9.54
N PHE A 21 13.78 15.44 -10.61
CA PHE A 21 14.26 14.68 -11.78
C PHE A 21 13.39 14.62 -13.05
N VAL A 22 12.11 14.97 -13.04
CA VAL A 22 11.32 15.00 -14.29
C VAL A 22 10.79 16.40 -14.60
N GLY A 23 11.72 17.30 -14.98
CA GLY A 23 11.29 18.58 -15.56
C GLY A 23 12.37 19.42 -16.26
N LYS A 24 13.60 18.93 -16.43
CA LYS A 24 14.66 19.71 -17.11
C LYS A 24 15.32 18.92 -18.24
N LEU A 25 14.55 18.63 -19.29
CA LEU A 25 15.10 18.67 -20.65
C LEU A 25 14.67 19.98 -21.30
N LYS A 26 15.43 21.04 -21.02
CA LYS A 26 15.78 22.11 -21.94
C LYS A 26 16.61 23.14 -21.17
N LYS A 27 17.83 23.34 -21.66
CA LYS A 27 18.51 24.62 -21.88
C LYS A 27 19.81 24.81 -21.07
N VAL A 28 20.90 24.75 -21.83
CA VAL A 28 22.13 25.59 -21.76
C VAL A 28 23.39 24.98 -21.11
N PHE A 29 24.33 24.48 -21.93
CA PHE A 29 25.73 24.94 -22.05
C PHE A 29 26.29 25.77 -20.88
N GLY A 30 27.32 25.26 -20.19
CA GLY A 30 28.36 26.11 -19.59
C GLY A 30 28.74 25.82 -18.14
N ARG A 31 29.89 25.15 -18.00
CA ARG A 31 31.02 25.50 -17.14
C ARG A 31 30.80 25.85 -15.64
N SER A 32 31.22 24.89 -14.81
CA SER A 32 32.02 25.01 -13.57
C SER A 32 31.49 25.80 -12.37
N GLU A 33 31.27 25.08 -11.25
CA GLU A 33 31.90 25.30 -9.93
C GLU A 33 31.09 24.60 -8.82
N SER A 34 31.72 23.55 -8.30
CA SER A 34 31.78 23.15 -6.90
C SER A 34 30.98 23.97 -5.88
N ALA A 35 29.95 23.36 -5.27
CA ALA A 35 29.81 23.34 -3.82
C ALA A 35 28.76 22.30 -3.38
N ASP A 36 29.22 21.37 -2.54
CA ASP A 36 28.47 20.70 -1.49
C ASP A 36 27.38 19.68 -1.91
N ARG A 37 27.85 18.54 -2.43
CA ARG A 37 27.12 17.27 -2.36
C ARG A 37 27.14 16.78 -0.91
N ARG A 38 26.10 17.10 -0.14
CA ARG A 38 25.66 16.17 0.92
C ARG A 38 25.30 14.86 0.23
N GLU A 39 26.18 13.87 0.39
CA GLU A 39 25.95 12.50 -0.04
C GLU A 39 24.61 12.04 0.50
N ILE A 40 23.64 11.89 -0.41
CA ILE A 40 22.45 11.10 -0.15
C ILE A 40 22.99 9.67 -0.04
N VAL A 41 23.24 9.26 1.20
CA VAL A 41 23.40 7.84 1.55
C VAL A 41 22.23 7.13 0.88
N PRO A 42 22.44 6.08 0.07
CA PRO A 42 21.33 5.28 -0.38
C PRO A 42 20.79 4.66 0.90
N VAL A 43 19.63 5.15 1.34
CA VAL A 43 18.78 4.36 2.22
C VAL A 43 18.58 3.09 1.42
N ARG A 44 19.26 2.03 1.85
CA ARG A 44 18.98 0.67 1.43
C ARG A 44 17.48 0.51 1.65
N GLU A 45 16.71 0.68 0.59
CA GLU A 45 15.40 0.08 0.50
C GLU A 45 15.74 -1.40 0.58
N GLU A 46 15.68 -1.95 1.79
CA GLU A 46 15.52 -3.38 1.93
C GLU A 46 14.25 -3.64 1.14
N GLU A 47 14.44 -4.15 -0.08
CA GLU A 47 13.39 -4.80 -0.83
C GLU A 47 12.98 -5.97 0.07
N ASP A 48 12.11 -5.68 1.04
CA ASP A 48 11.25 -6.68 1.64
C ASP A 48 10.45 -7.22 0.46
N GLU A 49 11.04 -8.19 -0.24
CA GLU A 49 10.36 -9.24 -0.99
C GLU A 49 9.59 -10.12 0.01
N ASP A 50 8.92 -9.49 0.98
CA ASP A 50 8.01 -10.12 1.89
C ASP A 50 6.89 -10.64 1.03
N GLN A 51 6.90 -11.95 0.83
CA GLN A 51 5.76 -12.76 0.44
C GLN A 51 4.48 -12.24 1.13
N HIS A 52 3.78 -11.29 0.49
CA HIS A 52 2.57 -10.64 1.01
C HIS A 52 1.35 -11.57 1.02
N VAL A 53 1.54 -12.85 0.71
CA VAL A 53 0.53 -13.89 0.75
C VAL A 53 0.61 -14.57 2.11
N ILE A 54 -0.40 -14.33 2.94
CA ILE A 54 -0.50 -14.88 4.29
C ILE A 54 -1.27 -16.21 4.20
N PRO A 55 -0.71 -17.33 4.68
CA PRO A 55 -1.44 -18.59 4.77
C PRO A 55 -2.70 -18.42 5.64
N PRO A 56 -3.87 -18.91 5.20
CA PRO A 56 -5.13 -18.75 5.93
C PRO A 56 -5.08 -19.37 7.34
N GLU A 57 -4.27 -20.41 7.55
CA GLU A 57 -4.09 -21.08 8.84
C GLU A 57 -3.43 -20.19 9.90
N LYS A 58 -2.72 -19.13 9.46
CA LYS A 58 -2.13 -18.14 10.37
C LYS A 58 -3.15 -17.09 10.83
N ILE A 59 -4.34 -17.04 10.23
CA ILE A 59 -5.38 -16.06 10.55
C ILE A 59 -6.52 -16.76 11.29
N THR A 60 -6.92 -16.22 12.43
CA THR A 60 -8.14 -16.62 13.14
C THR A 60 -9.09 -15.42 13.22
N LEU A 61 -10.22 -15.50 12.51
CA LEU A 61 -11.29 -14.49 12.60
C LEU A 61 -11.94 -14.54 13.99
N CYS A 62 -12.19 -13.37 14.58
CA CYS A 62 -12.77 -13.24 15.92
C CYS A 62 -14.16 -12.59 15.86
N LYS A 63 -14.23 -11.29 15.56
CA LYS A 63 -15.44 -10.47 15.68
C LYS A 63 -15.60 -9.60 14.44
N GLU A 64 -16.82 -9.49 13.91
CA GLU A 64 -17.13 -8.53 12.87
C GLU A 64 -17.04 -7.08 13.38
N LEU A 65 -16.27 -6.25 12.70
CA LEU A 65 -16.14 -4.81 12.97
C LEU A 65 -17.13 -3.98 12.16
N GLY A 66 -17.53 -4.45 10.98
CA GLY A 66 -18.54 -3.80 10.14
C GLY A 66 -18.72 -4.46 8.79
N HIS A 67 -19.80 -4.08 8.11
CA HIS A 67 -20.18 -4.57 6.79
C HIS A 67 -20.55 -3.41 5.86
N GLY A 68 -20.29 -3.58 4.56
CA GLY A 68 -20.63 -2.62 3.53
C GLY A 68 -20.67 -3.23 2.13
N GLU A 69 -20.68 -2.37 1.11
CA GLU A 69 -20.86 -2.77 -0.30
C GLU A 69 -19.84 -3.82 -0.79
N PHE A 70 -18.60 -3.74 -0.31
CA PHE A 70 -17.50 -4.59 -0.75
C PHE A 70 -17.31 -5.84 0.09
N GLY A 71 -18.17 -6.11 1.08
CA GLY A 71 -18.06 -7.23 2.00
C GLY A 71 -17.97 -6.81 3.47
N SER A 72 -17.30 -7.63 4.28
CA SER A 72 -17.22 -7.46 5.74
C SER A 72 -15.77 -7.27 6.21
N VAL A 73 -15.61 -6.57 7.33
CA VAL A 73 -14.33 -6.35 8.00
C VAL A 73 -14.39 -7.01 9.36
N TRP A 74 -13.39 -7.84 9.64
CA TRP A 74 -13.31 -8.64 10.85
C TRP A 74 -12.07 -8.28 11.64
N GLN A 75 -12.20 -8.26 12.96
CA GLN A 75 -11.08 -8.37 13.86
C GLN A 75 -10.58 -9.81 13.83
N ALA A 76 -9.28 -9.99 13.75
CA ALA A 76 -8.65 -11.29 13.68
C ALA A 76 -7.31 -11.33 14.43
N SER A 77 -6.89 -12.53 14.82
CA SER A 77 -5.55 -12.80 15.34
C SER A 77 -4.67 -13.41 14.24
N TRP A 78 -3.52 -12.79 13.97
CA TRP A 78 -2.48 -13.28 13.08
C TRP A 78 -1.33 -13.91 13.88
N LYS A 79 -1.12 -15.22 13.75
CA LYS A 79 0.00 -15.96 14.35
C LYS A 79 1.31 -15.71 13.60
N GLY A 80 2.37 -15.37 14.33
CA GLY A 80 3.71 -15.13 13.79
C GLY A 80 3.96 -13.69 13.35
N GLY A 81 2.94 -12.93 12.93
CA GLY A 81 3.11 -11.52 12.56
C GLY A 81 4.22 -11.22 11.52
N PRO A 82 4.57 -9.94 11.30
CA PRO A 82 5.66 -9.56 10.41
C PRO A 82 7.06 -9.87 10.97
N ASN A 83 7.23 -9.99 12.29
CA ASN A 83 8.56 -10.15 12.94
C ASN A 83 8.69 -11.43 13.78
N GLY A 84 7.86 -12.45 13.55
CA GLY A 84 7.86 -13.66 14.38
C GLY A 84 7.20 -13.48 15.77
N ALA A 85 6.41 -12.42 15.96
CA ALA A 85 5.68 -12.20 17.21
C ALA A 85 4.66 -13.33 17.47
N GLU A 86 4.39 -13.63 18.74
CA GLU A 86 3.51 -14.73 19.14
C GLU A 86 2.11 -14.62 18.49
N SER A 87 1.49 -13.44 18.58
CA SER A 87 0.27 -13.09 17.84
C SER A 87 0.10 -11.58 17.67
N MET A 88 -0.63 -11.16 16.63
CA MET A 88 -0.96 -9.76 16.36
C MET A 88 -2.44 -9.61 16.03
N GLN A 89 -3.11 -8.63 16.64
CA GLN A 89 -4.46 -8.26 16.24
C GLN A 89 -4.45 -7.50 14.92
N VAL A 90 -5.26 -7.94 13.97
CA VAL A 90 -5.39 -7.34 12.63
C VAL A 90 -6.85 -7.15 12.25
N ALA A 91 -7.09 -6.27 11.28
CA ALA A 91 -8.35 -6.19 10.56
C ALA A 91 -8.24 -6.98 9.24
N VAL A 92 -9.18 -7.88 8.98
CA VAL A 92 -9.28 -8.67 7.75
C VAL A 92 -10.53 -8.25 7.01
N LYS A 93 -10.36 -7.70 5.81
CA LYS A 93 -11.46 -7.42 4.88
C LYS A 93 -11.74 -8.66 4.06
N CYS A 94 -12.91 -9.25 4.24
CA CYS A 94 -13.43 -10.35 3.45
C CYS A 94 -14.28 -9.77 2.31
N VAL A 95 -13.81 -9.92 1.07
CA VAL A 95 -14.51 -9.41 -0.10
C VAL A 95 -15.60 -10.39 -0.53
N ALA A 96 -16.78 -9.88 -0.87
CA ALA A 96 -17.88 -10.71 -1.34
C ALA A 96 -17.51 -11.43 -2.66
N PRO A 97 -17.86 -12.72 -2.84
CA PRO A 97 -17.41 -13.51 -3.99
C PRO A 97 -17.81 -12.93 -5.35
N ASP A 98 -19.02 -12.39 -5.45
CA ASP A 98 -19.58 -11.76 -6.63
C ASP A 98 -18.74 -10.55 -7.08
N LYS A 99 -18.21 -9.77 -6.12
CA LYS A 99 -17.35 -8.61 -6.38
C LYS A 99 -15.94 -8.99 -6.78
N LEU A 100 -15.38 -10.06 -6.19
CA LEU A 100 -14.06 -10.58 -6.56
C LEU A 100 -14.02 -11.10 -8.00
N ILE A 101 -15.05 -11.82 -8.45
CA ILE A 101 -15.08 -12.43 -9.78
C ILE A 101 -15.12 -11.37 -10.88
N THR A 102 -15.87 -10.29 -10.68
CA THR A 102 -15.99 -9.22 -11.69
C THR A 102 -14.73 -8.36 -11.80
N SER A 103 -13.86 -8.32 -10.78
CA SER A 103 -12.77 -7.33 -10.70
C SER A 103 -11.47 -7.87 -10.07
N SER A 104 -11.17 -9.16 -10.24
CA SER A 104 -10.00 -9.80 -9.62
C SER A 104 -8.67 -9.10 -9.96
N ALA A 105 -8.50 -8.66 -11.22
CA ALA A 105 -7.30 -7.96 -11.65
C ALA A 105 -7.16 -6.58 -10.99
N ALA A 106 -8.25 -5.83 -10.85
CA ALA A 106 -8.22 -4.52 -10.20
C ALA A 106 -7.97 -4.67 -8.69
N PHE A 107 -8.53 -5.69 -8.07
CA PHE A 107 -8.27 -6.03 -6.66
C PHE A 107 -6.78 -6.30 -6.41
N LEU A 108 -6.15 -7.13 -7.24
CA LEU A 108 -4.72 -7.44 -7.12
C LEU A 108 -3.85 -6.19 -7.37
N GLN A 109 -4.24 -5.34 -8.32
CA GLN A 109 -3.54 -4.09 -8.60
C GLN A 109 -3.63 -3.11 -7.42
N GLU A 110 -4.82 -2.96 -6.81
CA GLU A 110 -5.02 -2.13 -5.63
C GLU A 110 -4.23 -2.67 -4.44
N ALA A 111 -4.27 -3.98 -4.21
CA ALA A 111 -3.47 -4.63 -3.18
C ALA A 111 -1.97 -4.36 -3.39
N ALA A 112 -1.46 -4.53 -4.62
CA ALA A 112 -0.05 -4.23 -4.93
C ALA A 112 0.35 -2.78 -4.63
N ILE A 113 -0.54 -1.80 -4.85
CA ILE A 113 -0.29 -0.40 -4.48
C ILE A 113 -0.26 -0.25 -2.95
N MET A 114 -1.27 -0.76 -2.27
CA MET A 114 -1.42 -0.63 -0.82
C MET A 114 -0.29 -1.30 -0.04
N THR A 115 0.20 -2.43 -0.55
CA THR A 115 1.29 -3.17 0.06
C THR A 115 2.61 -2.39 0.09
N ARG A 116 2.88 -1.56 -0.93
CA ARG A 116 4.07 -0.69 -0.97
C ARG A 116 3.89 0.60 -0.16
N MET A 117 2.70 0.86 0.37
CA MET A 117 2.39 2.09 1.07
C MET A 117 2.69 1.96 2.55
N HIS A 118 3.70 2.69 3.00
CA HIS A 118 4.08 2.73 4.40
C HIS A 118 4.09 4.15 4.98
N HIS A 119 3.12 4.46 5.84
CA HIS A 119 3.00 5.78 6.45
C HIS A 119 2.31 5.73 7.81
N GLU A 120 2.76 6.55 8.76
CA GLU A 120 2.27 6.56 10.15
C GLU A 120 0.75 6.80 10.24
N HIS A 121 0.23 7.68 9.39
CA HIS A 121 -1.19 8.08 9.41
C HIS A 121 -2.08 7.31 8.43
N VAL A 122 -1.58 6.25 7.79
CA VAL A 122 -2.34 5.43 6.85
C VAL A 122 -2.36 4.00 7.34
N VAL A 123 -3.55 3.37 7.33
CA VAL A 123 -3.68 1.96 7.70
C VAL A 123 -2.84 1.11 6.75
N ARG A 124 -1.84 0.41 7.31
CA ARG A 124 -0.93 -0.45 6.55
C ARG A 124 -1.66 -1.72 6.12
N LEU A 125 -1.53 -2.09 4.86
CA LEU A 125 -1.86 -3.43 4.39
C LEU A 125 -0.66 -4.34 4.64
N TYR A 126 -0.82 -5.37 5.47
CA TYR A 126 0.25 -6.34 5.75
C TYR A 126 0.34 -7.45 4.69
N GLY A 127 -0.80 -7.86 4.13
CA GLY A 127 -0.84 -8.90 3.13
C GLY A 127 -2.25 -9.30 2.73
N VAL A 128 -2.32 -10.29 1.86
CA VAL A 128 -3.54 -10.86 1.28
C VAL A 128 -3.61 -12.35 1.60
N VAL A 129 -4.81 -12.87 1.78
CA VAL A 129 -5.04 -14.31 1.93
C VAL A 129 -5.69 -14.80 0.64
N LEU A 130 -5.02 -15.71 -0.06
CA LEU A 130 -5.51 -16.31 -1.30
C LEU A 130 -6.21 -17.65 -1.00
N ASP A 131 -7.21 -17.65 -0.11
CA ASP A 131 -8.02 -18.84 0.15
C ASP A 131 -9.43 -18.66 -0.41
N MET A 132 -9.63 -19.18 -1.61
CA MET A 132 -10.91 -19.15 -2.32
C MET A 132 -11.93 -20.15 -1.75
N LYS A 133 -11.53 -21.05 -0.83
CA LYS A 133 -12.40 -22.14 -0.32
C LYS A 133 -12.99 -21.87 1.06
N LYS A 134 -12.46 -20.93 1.84
CA LYS A 134 -12.97 -20.60 3.20
C LYS A 134 -13.61 -19.22 3.36
N VAL A 135 -13.58 -18.35 2.36
CA VAL A 135 -14.31 -17.06 2.39
C VAL A 135 -15.80 -17.24 2.06
N MET A 136 -16.24 -18.48 1.76
CA MET A 136 -17.62 -18.85 1.43
C MET A 136 -18.33 -19.74 2.48
N MET A 137 -17.83 -19.83 3.72
CA MET A 137 -18.59 -20.47 4.82
C MET A 137 -19.18 -19.44 5.76
#